data_AF-A0A4R0JUN9-F1
#
_entry.id   AF-A0A4R0JUN9-F1
#
_cell.length_a   1.000
_cell.length_b   1.000
_cell.length_c   1.000
_cell.angle_alpha   90.00
_cell.angle_beta   90.00
_cell.angle_gamma   90.00
#
_symmetry.space_group_name_H-M   'P 1'
#
loop_
_entity.id
_entity.type
_entity.pdbx_description
1 polymer ?
#
loop_
_entity_poly.entity_id
_entity_poly.type
_entity_poly.pdbx_seq_one_letter_code
_entity_poly.pdbx_strand_id
1 'polypeptide(L)'
;MFDREEVAMQDVEAFAAALQRVRRHAGLTYRELAERAHYSHAHLVRASGGKQLPTWEVTAAFLTGCGVPPDLMPVWRRHWETACRDPQDVLGLLQLATTLEELGSALATLARPRSLRTLARLTGIPRTTIQGWLQGTRLAGRDRLDHLVRVIGATPAERAAVAQALDRISSGRSPAVPAA
;
A
#
# COMPACT_ATOMS: atom_id res chain seq x y z
N MET A 1 -10.17 -25.62 -2.46
CA MET A 1 -9.78 -25.86 -1.07
C MET A 1 -8.26 -25.75 -1.08
N PHE A 2 -7.62 -24.59 -0.94
CA PHE A 2 -7.69 -23.50 0.03
C PHE A 2 -7.26 -22.20 -0.67
N ASP A 3 -8.05 -21.12 -0.70
CA ASP A 3 -7.53 -19.81 -1.18
C ASP A 3 -8.52 -18.63 -0.97
N ARG A 4 -9.17 -18.50 0.20
CA ARG A 4 -10.16 -17.41 0.40
C ARG A 4 -10.14 -16.60 1.70
N GLU A 5 -9.30 -16.91 2.68
CA GLU A 5 -9.29 -16.17 3.96
C GLU A 5 -8.03 -15.34 4.23
N GLU A 6 -7.19 -15.14 3.21
CA GLU A 6 -6.03 -14.24 3.28
C GLU A 6 -6.16 -13.04 2.35
N VAL A 7 -7.41 -12.60 2.06
CA VAL A 7 -7.61 -11.22 1.60
C VAL A 7 -7.40 -10.32 2.82
N ALA A 8 -6.13 -10.13 3.15
CA ALA A 8 -5.66 -9.09 4.04
C ALA A 8 -6.35 -7.77 3.62
N MET A 9 -6.64 -6.90 4.58
CA MET A 9 -7.22 -5.58 4.36
C MET A 9 -6.29 -4.72 3.47
N GLN A 10 -6.30 -5.01 2.18
CA GLN A 10 -5.41 -4.48 1.16
C GLN A 10 -6.10 -3.40 0.34
N ASP A 11 -7.43 -3.33 0.42
CA ASP A 11 -8.25 -2.36 -0.31
C ASP A 11 -9.20 -1.59 0.64
N VAL A 12 -9.65 -0.41 0.20
CA VAL A 12 -10.46 0.54 0.98
C VAL A 12 -11.75 -0.10 1.47
N GLU A 13 -12.42 -0.90 0.63
CA GLU A 13 -13.67 -1.59 1.01
C GLU A 13 -13.44 -2.65 2.09
N ALA A 14 -12.38 -3.46 1.94
CA ALA A 14 -12.03 -4.48 2.92
C ALA A 14 -11.63 -3.87 4.27
N PHE A 15 -10.91 -2.74 4.25
CA PHE A 15 -10.56 -1.99 5.43
C PHE A 15 -11.80 -1.38 6.12
N ALA A 16 -12.70 -0.77 5.36
CA ALA A 16 -13.95 -0.23 5.88
C ALA A 16 -14.84 -1.33 6.49
N ALA A 17 -14.95 -2.48 5.85
CA ALA A 17 -15.66 -3.64 6.39
C ALA A 17 -15.03 -4.13 7.71
N ALA A 18 -13.70 -4.10 7.82
CA ALA A 18 -13.00 -4.44 9.06
C ALA A 18 -13.30 -3.44 10.19
N LEU A 19 -13.28 -2.13 9.92
CA LEU A 19 -13.66 -1.11 10.90
C LEU A 19 -15.11 -1.32 11.40
N GLN A 20 -16.03 -1.61 10.49
CA GLN A 20 -17.41 -1.91 10.87
C GLN A 20 -17.54 -3.17 11.73
N ARG A 21 -16.74 -4.22 11.47
CA ARG A 21 -16.69 -5.42 12.31
C ARG A 21 -16.20 -5.09 13.73
N VAL A 22 -15.13 -4.30 13.86
CA VAL A 22 -14.61 -3.86 15.15
C VAL A 22 -15.67 -3.09 15.94
N ARG A 23 -16.37 -2.13 15.30
CA ARG A 23 -17.46 -1.40 15.95
C ARG A 23 -18.58 -2.32 16.42
N ARG A 24 -19.01 -3.28 15.57
CA ARG A 24 -20.04 -4.26 15.92
C ARG A 24 -19.61 -5.14 17.09
N HIS A 25 -18.35 -5.56 17.13
CA HIS A 25 -17.81 -6.36 18.23
C HIS A 25 -17.76 -5.57 19.54
N ALA A 26 -17.43 -4.28 19.48
CA ALA A 26 -17.50 -3.38 20.63
C ALA A 26 -18.94 -3.05 21.08
N GLY A 27 -19.96 -3.44 20.30
CA GLY A 27 -21.37 -3.16 20.60
C GLY A 27 -21.76 -1.68 20.52
N LEU A 28 -20.92 -0.83 19.89
CA LEU A 28 -21.11 0.62 19.91
C LEU A 28 -21.95 1.11 18.73
N THR A 29 -22.87 2.03 18.99
CA THR A 29 -23.50 2.85 17.95
C THR A 29 -22.54 3.91 17.43
N TYR A 30 -22.79 4.45 16.24
CA TYR A 30 -21.98 5.55 15.71
C TYR A 30 -22.10 6.84 16.54
N ARG A 31 -23.15 7.02 17.37
CA ARG A 31 -23.26 8.18 18.28
C ARG A 31 -22.34 8.01 19.49
N GLU A 32 -22.36 6.84 20.11
CA GLU A 32 -21.45 6.54 21.23
C GLU A 32 -19.98 6.52 20.79
N LEU A 33 -19.71 6.10 19.56
CA LEU A 33 -18.38 6.17 18.98
C LEU A 33 -17.96 7.60 18.67
N ALA A 34 -18.88 8.46 18.20
CA ALA A 34 -18.62 9.88 17.97
C ALA A 34 -18.18 10.61 19.25
N GLU A 35 -18.85 10.32 20.37
CA GLU A 35 -18.50 10.86 21.68
C GLU A 35 -17.11 10.40 22.14
N ARG A 36 -16.76 9.12 21.95
CA ARG A 36 -15.45 8.58 22.34
C ARG A 36 -14.30 8.98 21.42
N ALA A 37 -14.57 9.14 20.13
CA ALA A 37 -13.55 9.45 19.13
C ALA A 37 -13.37 10.97 18.92
N HIS A 38 -14.20 11.81 19.56
CA HIS A 38 -14.22 13.27 19.38
C HIS A 38 -14.43 13.71 17.92
N TYR A 39 -15.12 12.90 17.12
CA TYR A 39 -15.49 13.20 15.74
C TYR A 39 -17.01 13.18 15.58
N SER A 40 -17.54 13.93 14.62
CA SER A 40 -18.99 13.95 14.39
C SER A 40 -19.49 12.62 13.81
N HIS A 41 -20.72 12.26 14.18
CA HIS A 41 -21.40 11.06 13.69
C HIS A 41 -21.35 10.93 12.16
N ALA A 42 -21.70 12.01 11.44
CA ALA A 42 -21.69 12.03 9.98
C ALA A 42 -20.29 11.82 9.38
N HIS A 43 -19.24 12.30 10.05
CA HIS A 43 -17.85 12.08 9.64
C HIS A 43 -17.48 10.60 9.79
N LEU A 44 -17.80 9.97 10.92
CA LEU A 44 -17.48 8.55 11.17
C LEU A 44 -18.25 7.60 10.24
N VAL A 45 -19.52 7.89 9.95
CA VAL A 45 -20.32 7.13 8.98
C VAL A 45 -19.70 7.22 7.59
N ARG A 46 -19.26 8.41 7.16
CA ARG A 46 -18.58 8.58 5.86
C ARG A 46 -17.22 7.87 5.83
N ALA A 47 -16.43 7.99 6.88
CA ALA A 47 -15.12 7.36 7.03
C ALA A 47 -15.19 5.83 7.01
N SER A 48 -16.28 5.23 7.50
CA SER A 48 -16.51 3.79 7.52
C SER A 48 -17.34 3.28 6.33
N GLY A 49 -17.66 4.15 5.38
CA GLY A 49 -18.55 3.86 4.24
C GLY A 49 -17.87 3.22 3.03
N GLY A 50 -16.55 2.99 3.05
CA GLY A 50 -15.81 2.31 1.98
C GLY A 50 -15.55 3.13 0.71
N LYS A 51 -16.10 4.35 0.58
CA LYS A 51 -15.88 5.22 -0.59
C LYS A 51 -14.54 5.94 -0.62
N GLN A 52 -13.94 6.17 0.54
CA GLN A 52 -12.67 6.89 0.69
C GLN A 52 -12.00 6.44 1.97
N LEU A 53 -10.67 6.24 1.93
CA LEU A 53 -9.92 5.84 3.11
C LEU A 53 -9.79 7.06 4.06
N PRO A 54 -10.26 6.97 5.31
CA PRO A 54 -10.07 8.04 6.28
C PRO A 54 -8.58 8.24 6.59
N THR A 55 -8.20 9.40 7.14
CA THR A 55 -6.81 9.61 7.60
C THR A 55 -6.47 8.64 8.74
N TRP A 56 -5.18 8.40 8.96
CA TRP A 56 -4.73 7.56 10.07
C TRP A 56 -5.22 8.09 11.43
N GLU A 57 -5.29 9.41 11.62
CA GLU A 57 -5.79 10.04 12.85
C GLU A 57 -7.23 9.64 13.16
N VAL A 58 -8.12 9.75 12.15
CA VAL A 58 -9.53 9.35 12.27
C VAL A 58 -9.64 7.85 12.52
N THR A 59 -8.82 7.05 11.82
CA THR A 59 -8.79 5.59 11.96
C THR A 59 -8.33 5.17 13.37
N ALA A 60 -7.27 5.78 13.89
CA ALA A 60 -6.74 5.50 15.21
C ALA A 60 -7.74 5.89 16.30
N ALA A 61 -8.39 7.05 16.17
CA ALA A 61 -9.45 7.48 17.09
C ALA A 61 -10.67 6.54 17.05
N PHE A 62 -11.07 6.07 15.86
CA PHE A 62 -12.14 5.07 15.70
C PHE A 62 -11.79 3.76 16.44
N LEU A 63 -10.60 3.22 16.18
CA LEU A 63 -10.16 1.95 16.78
C LEU A 63 -10.00 2.07 18.30
N THR A 64 -9.41 3.17 18.77
CA THR A 64 -9.26 3.46 20.20
C THR A 64 -10.63 3.64 20.86
N GLY A 65 -11.56 4.35 20.22
CA GLY A 65 -12.93 4.52 20.70
C GLY A 65 -13.73 3.21 20.74
N CYS A 66 -13.40 2.24 19.90
CA CYS A 66 -13.92 0.87 19.95
C CYS A 66 -13.20 -0.04 20.96
N GLY A 67 -12.18 0.45 21.67
CA GLY A 67 -11.44 -0.33 22.67
C GLY A 67 -10.41 -1.29 22.08
N VAL A 68 -9.93 -1.05 20.85
CA VAL A 68 -8.84 -1.86 20.28
C VAL A 68 -7.55 -1.58 21.07
N PRO A 69 -6.86 -2.64 21.55
CA PRO A 69 -5.65 -2.45 22.35
C PRO A 69 -4.54 -1.78 21.53
N PRO A 70 -3.68 -0.96 22.17
CA PRO A 70 -2.60 -0.24 21.51
C PRO A 70 -1.62 -1.16 20.77
N ASP A 71 -1.45 -2.41 21.24
CA ASP A 71 -0.58 -3.40 20.63
C ASP A 71 -1.03 -3.83 19.22
N LEU A 72 -2.32 -3.68 18.90
CA LEU A 72 -2.86 -3.97 17.57
C LEU A 72 -2.81 -2.76 16.64
N MET A 73 -2.58 -1.54 17.14
CA MET A 73 -2.51 -0.32 16.32
C MET A 73 -1.47 -0.42 15.19
N PRO A 74 -0.25 -0.96 15.39
CA PRO A 74 0.72 -1.12 14.30
C PRO A 74 0.23 -2.02 13.17
N VAL A 75 -0.55 -3.07 13.49
CA VAL A 75 -1.13 -3.99 12.50
C VAL A 75 -2.17 -3.26 11.65
N TRP A 76 -3.09 -2.54 12.30
CA TRP A 76 -4.07 -1.70 11.63
C TRP A 76 -3.43 -0.61 10.78
N ARG A 77 -2.36 0.01 11.28
CA ARG A 77 -1.59 1.02 10.54
C ARG A 77 -0.99 0.46 9.27
N ARG A 78 -0.45 -0.77 9.32
CA ARG A 78 0.12 -1.43 8.15
C ARG A 78 -0.96 -1.70 7.10
N HIS A 79 -2.13 -2.20 7.51
CA HIS A 79 -3.25 -2.41 6.59
C HIS A 79 -3.80 -1.10 6.01
N TRP A 80 -3.90 -0.05 6.84
CA TRP A 80 -4.29 1.27 6.39
C TRP A 80 -3.31 1.82 5.34
N GLU A 81 -2.00 1.66 5.56
CA GLU A 81 -0.97 2.06 4.60
C GLU A 81 -1.08 1.29 3.27
N THR A 82 -1.48 0.01 3.31
CA THR A 82 -1.74 -0.78 2.11
C THR A 82 -3.00 -0.31 1.39
N ALA A 83 -4.13 -0.18 2.10
CA ALA A 83 -5.41 0.24 1.54
C ALA A 83 -5.44 1.71 1.06
N CYS A 84 -4.51 2.54 1.52
CA CYS A 84 -4.36 3.93 1.05
C CYS A 84 -3.75 4.00 -0.36
N ARG A 85 -3.09 2.93 -0.79
CA ARG A 85 -2.69 2.78 -2.18
C ARG A 85 -3.87 2.15 -2.86
N ASP A 86 -4.43 2.79 -3.88
CA ASP A 86 -5.37 2.12 -4.75
C ASP A 86 -4.62 0.95 -5.43
N PRO A 87 -4.89 -0.31 -5.07
CA PRO A 87 -4.12 -1.43 -5.58
C PRO A 87 -4.42 -1.66 -7.07
N GLN A 88 -5.62 -1.29 -7.53
CA GLN A 88 -6.05 -1.47 -8.93
C GLN A 88 -5.32 -0.49 -9.85
N ASP A 89 -5.14 0.75 -9.40
CA ASP A 89 -4.41 1.79 -10.16
C ASP A 89 -2.93 1.42 -10.30
N VAL A 90 -2.29 0.95 -9.22
CA VAL A 90 -0.88 0.54 -9.23
C VAL A 90 -0.63 -0.70 -10.08
N LEU A 91 -1.49 -1.71 -9.99
CA LEU A 91 -1.31 -2.96 -10.74
C LEU A 91 -1.46 -2.73 -12.26
N GLY A 92 -2.43 -1.90 -12.67
CA GLY A 92 -2.61 -1.50 -14.07
C GLY A 92 -1.40 -0.75 -14.62
N LEU A 93 -0.87 0.21 -13.85
CA LEU A 93 0.35 0.93 -14.23
C LEU A 93 1.55 -0.01 -14.39
N LEU A 94 1.75 -0.96 -13.46
CA LEU A 94 2.83 -1.94 -13.54
C LEU A 94 2.68 -2.88 -14.74
N GLN A 95 1.46 -3.32 -15.06
CA GLN A 95 1.21 -4.17 -16.21
C GLN A 95 1.47 -3.46 -17.54
N LEU A 96 1.18 -2.16 -17.64
CA LEU A 96 1.43 -1.38 -18.85
C LEU A 96 2.87 -0.87 -18.96
N ALA A 97 3.63 -0.82 -17.86
CA ALA A 97 4.99 -0.30 -17.85
C ALA A 97 5.94 -1.10 -18.77
N THR A 98 6.41 -0.45 -19.83
CA THR A 98 7.42 -0.94 -20.79
C THR A 98 8.70 -0.11 -20.74
N THR A 99 8.68 1.03 -20.05
CA THR A 99 9.84 1.91 -19.85
C THR A 99 10.24 2.04 -18.38
N LEU A 100 11.46 2.50 -18.12
CA LEU A 100 11.92 2.75 -16.75
C LEU A 100 11.14 3.88 -16.06
N GLU A 101 10.69 4.90 -16.81
CA GLU A 101 9.89 6.01 -16.27
C GLU A 101 8.53 5.53 -15.80
N GLU A 102 7.84 4.70 -16.58
CA GLU A 102 6.55 4.11 -16.20
C GLU A 102 6.69 3.22 -14.98
N LEU A 103 7.74 2.38 -14.93
CA LEU A 103 8.06 1.57 -13.76
C LEU A 103 8.36 2.45 -12.54
N GLY A 104 9.13 3.53 -12.72
CA GLY A 104 9.46 4.47 -11.65
C GLY A 104 8.23 5.16 -11.10
N SER A 105 7.34 5.63 -11.97
CA SER A 105 6.06 6.26 -11.60
C SER A 105 5.18 5.29 -10.81
N ALA A 106 5.03 4.05 -11.28
CA ALA A 106 4.27 3.02 -10.58
C ALA A 106 4.88 2.71 -9.21
N LEU A 107 6.21 2.57 -9.12
CA LEU A 107 6.93 2.39 -7.86
C LEU A 107 6.79 3.61 -6.94
N ALA A 108 6.67 4.83 -7.48
CA ALA A 108 6.48 6.04 -6.70
C ALA A 108 5.09 6.08 -6.06
N THR A 109 4.06 5.63 -6.78
CA THR A 109 2.72 5.40 -6.23
C THR A 109 2.77 4.33 -5.15
N LEU A 110 3.49 3.23 -5.41
CA LEU A 110 3.78 2.16 -4.45
C LEU A 110 4.67 2.63 -3.29
N ALA A 111 5.39 3.74 -3.38
CA ALA A 111 6.19 4.26 -2.27
C ALA A 111 5.36 5.13 -1.32
N ARG A 112 4.26 5.73 -1.80
CA ARG A 112 3.40 6.61 -1.00
C ARG A 112 2.66 5.83 0.10
N PRO A 113 2.47 6.41 1.30
CA PRO A 113 2.84 7.75 1.74
C PRO A 113 4.25 7.86 2.36
N ARG A 114 5.13 6.86 2.22
CA ARG A 114 6.40 6.82 2.96
C ARG A 114 7.45 7.74 2.34
N SER A 115 8.10 8.54 3.18
CA SER A 115 9.22 9.39 2.75
C SER A 115 10.45 8.56 2.34
N LEU A 116 11.26 9.07 1.41
CA LEU A 116 12.54 8.45 1.00
C LEU A 116 13.46 8.15 2.19
N ARG A 117 13.43 9.00 3.23
CA ARG A 117 14.23 8.81 4.45
C ARG A 117 13.77 7.58 5.24
N THR A 118 12.46 7.38 5.34
CA THR A 118 11.87 6.20 5.97
C THR A 118 12.23 4.94 5.19
N LEU A 119 12.12 4.97 3.86
CA LEU A 119 12.44 3.82 3.01
C LEU A 119 13.92 3.43 3.09
N ALA A 120 14.83 4.41 3.07
CA ALA A 120 16.25 4.15 3.23
C ALA A 120 16.58 3.50 4.57
N ARG A 121 15.96 3.95 5.66
CA ARG A 121 16.14 3.36 6.99
C ARG A 121 15.61 1.92 7.07
N LEU A 122 14.49 1.63 6.42
CA LEU A 122 13.86 0.31 6.48
C LEU A 122 14.53 -0.72 5.56
N THR A 123 15.09 -0.29 4.43
CA THR A 123 15.67 -1.18 3.41
C THR A 123 17.20 -1.23 3.44
N GLY A 124 17.87 -0.30 4.14
CA GLY A 124 19.32 -0.11 4.09
C GLY A 124 19.83 0.45 2.74
N ILE A 125 18.93 0.80 1.81
CA ILE A 125 19.30 1.29 0.48
C ILE A 125 19.48 2.82 0.52
N PRO A 126 20.55 3.37 -0.08
CA PRO A 126 20.75 4.81 -0.13
C PRO A 126 19.58 5.56 -0.76
N ARG A 127 19.21 6.72 -0.18
CA ARG A 127 18.10 7.56 -0.67
C ARG A 127 18.22 7.92 -2.16
N THR A 128 19.44 8.19 -2.62
CA THR A 128 19.76 8.52 -4.02
C THR A 128 19.48 7.37 -4.97
N THR A 129 19.72 6.13 -4.52
CA THR A 129 19.42 4.92 -5.29
C THR A 129 17.92 4.70 -5.38
N ILE A 130 17.19 4.81 -4.25
CA ILE A 130 15.73 4.71 -4.23
C ILE A 130 15.12 5.77 -5.15
N GLN A 131 15.57 7.03 -5.03
CA GLN A 131 15.10 8.12 -5.87
C GLN A 131 15.35 7.84 -7.36
N GLY A 132 16.51 7.33 -7.75
CA GLY A 132 16.80 7.01 -9.14
C GLY A 132 15.88 5.92 -9.72
N TRP A 133 15.44 4.97 -8.88
CA TRP A 133 14.44 3.97 -9.27
C TRP A 133 13.05 4.57 -9.43
N LEU A 134 12.61 5.40 -8.47
CA LEU A 134 11.31 6.06 -8.53
C LEU A 134 11.20 7.07 -9.68
N GLN A 135 12.31 7.63 -10.14
CA GLN A 135 12.37 8.54 -11.28
C GLN A 135 12.58 7.82 -12.62
N GLY A 136 12.78 6.49 -12.62
CA GLY A 136 13.09 5.75 -13.85
C GLY A 136 14.45 6.07 -14.47
N THR A 137 15.34 6.74 -13.75
CA THR A 137 16.69 7.11 -14.25
C THR A 137 17.71 5.98 -14.10
N ARG A 138 17.40 4.95 -13.28
CA ARG A 138 18.27 3.79 -13.07
C ARG A 138 17.49 2.49 -13.08
N LEU A 139 18.04 1.47 -13.75
CA LEU A 139 17.54 0.09 -13.67
C LEU A 139 17.82 -0.47 -12.27
N ALA A 140 16.77 -0.91 -11.57
CA ALA A 140 16.90 -1.55 -10.28
C ALA A 140 17.36 -3.00 -10.44
N GLY A 141 18.26 -3.48 -9.58
CA GLY A 141 18.57 -4.91 -9.50
C GLY A 141 17.36 -5.67 -8.93
N ARG A 142 17.00 -6.79 -9.56
CA ARG A 142 15.79 -7.59 -9.24
C ARG A 142 15.65 -7.90 -7.74
N ASP A 143 16.73 -8.34 -7.11
CA ASP A 143 16.74 -8.71 -5.68
C ASP A 143 16.53 -7.51 -4.76
N ARG A 144 17.15 -6.36 -5.08
CA ARG A 144 17.03 -5.15 -4.25
C ARG A 144 15.65 -4.51 -4.41
N LEU A 145 15.09 -4.59 -5.62
CA LEU A 145 13.74 -4.11 -5.88
C LEU A 145 12.70 -4.99 -5.17
N ASP A 146 12.84 -6.32 -5.23
CA ASP A 146 11.96 -7.24 -4.50
C ASP A 146 12.06 -7.00 -2.98
N HIS A 147 13.26 -6.79 -2.44
CA HIS A 147 13.43 -6.41 -1.03
C HIS A 147 12.71 -5.11 -0.68
N LEU A 148 12.89 -4.05 -1.48
CA LEU A 148 12.20 -2.77 -1.27
C LEU A 148 10.68 -2.93 -1.29
N VAL A 149 10.15 -3.63 -2.29
CA VAL A 149 8.71 -3.82 -2.47
C VAL A 149 8.11 -4.68 -1.35
N ARG A 150 8.84 -5.69 -0.84
CA ARG A 150 8.46 -6.46 0.35
C ARG A 150 8.43 -5.63 1.63
N VAL A 151 9.47 -4.84 1.88
CA VAL A 151 9.56 -3.96 3.06
C VAL A 151 8.45 -2.91 3.04
N ILE A 152 8.08 -2.46 1.85
CA ILE A 152 6.99 -1.54 1.62
C ILE A 152 5.61 -2.20 1.88
N GLY A 153 5.54 -3.53 1.96
CA GLY A 153 4.31 -4.26 2.21
C GLY A 153 3.43 -4.38 0.97
N ALA A 154 4.05 -4.41 -0.21
CA ALA A 154 3.32 -4.69 -1.45
C ALA A 154 2.75 -6.11 -1.44
N THR A 155 1.61 -6.27 -2.09
CA THR A 155 0.91 -7.54 -2.23
C THR A 155 1.74 -8.53 -3.07
N PRO A 156 1.46 -9.85 -2.97
CA PRO A 156 2.08 -10.82 -3.86
C PRO A 156 1.86 -10.50 -5.35
N ALA A 157 0.67 -9.99 -5.70
CA ALA A 157 0.33 -9.60 -7.07
C ALA A 157 1.14 -8.40 -7.56
N GLU A 158 1.27 -7.36 -6.73
CA GLU A 158 2.11 -6.18 -7.05
C GLU A 158 3.58 -6.57 -7.22
N ARG A 159 4.11 -7.43 -6.34
CA ARG A 159 5.49 -7.94 -6.46
C ARG A 159 5.73 -8.69 -7.78
N ALA A 160 4.79 -9.56 -8.14
CA ALA A 160 4.86 -10.27 -9.42
C ALA A 160 4.81 -9.30 -10.61
N ALA A 161 3.93 -8.29 -10.55
CA ALA A 161 3.81 -7.29 -11.61
C ALA A 161 5.08 -6.43 -11.76
N VAL A 162 5.70 -6.02 -10.65
CA VAL A 162 7.00 -5.30 -10.66
C VAL A 162 8.09 -6.15 -11.30
N ALA A 163 8.20 -7.44 -10.94
CA ALA A 163 9.18 -8.34 -11.53
C ALA A 163 8.97 -8.51 -13.03
N GLN A 164 7.72 -8.69 -13.47
CA GLN A 164 7.38 -8.82 -14.89
C GLN A 164 7.63 -7.53 -15.69
N ALA A 165 7.39 -6.35 -15.10
CA ALA A 165 7.73 -5.06 -15.72
C ALA A 165 9.25 -4.91 -15.90
N LEU A 166 10.03 -5.26 -14.87
CA LEU A 166 11.48 -5.23 -14.94
C LEU A 166 12.03 -6.17 -16.02
N ASP A 167 11.51 -7.41 -16.09
CA ASP A 167 11.94 -8.41 -17.07
C ASP A 167 11.64 -7.97 -18.51
N ARG A 168 10.49 -7.31 -18.74
CA ARG A 168 10.14 -6.72 -20.05
C ARG A 168 11.11 -5.62 -20.45
N ILE A 169 11.42 -4.70 -19.53
CA ILE A 169 12.35 -3.59 -19.77
C ILE A 169 13.78 -4.11 -20.04
N SER A 170 14.22 -5.16 -19.32
CA SER A 170 15.53 -5.77 -19.57
C SER A 170 15.57 -6.53 -20.89
N SER A 171 14.50 -7.23 -21.25
CA SER A 171 14.42 -8.00 -22.51
C SER A 171 14.39 -7.09 -23.72
N GLY A 172 13.62 -5.99 -23.68
CA GLY A 172 13.56 -4.99 -24.75
C GLY A 172 14.83 -4.15 -24.90
N ARG A 173 15.75 -4.19 -23.92
CA ARG A 173 17.06 -3.53 -23.97
C ARG A 173 18.18 -4.47 -24.44
N SER A 174 17.88 -5.74 -24.76
CA SER A 174 18.86 -6.60 -25.44
C SER A 174 19.31 -5.89 -26.70
N PRO A 175 20.61 -5.59 -26.87
CA PRO A 175 21.08 -5.01 -28.11
C PRO A 175 20.73 -6.01 -29.22
N ALA A 176 19.97 -5.54 -30.21
CA ALA A 176 19.82 -6.25 -31.46
C ALA A 176 21.23 -6.62 -31.93
N VAL A 177 21.54 -7.91 -31.92
CA VAL A 177 22.78 -8.44 -32.49
C VAL A 177 22.77 -7.99 -33.96
N PRO A 178 23.75 -7.19 -34.43
CA PRO A 178 23.84 -6.92 -35.85
C PRO A 178 24.14 -8.25 -36.54
N ALA A 179 23.22 -8.71 -37.37
CA ALA A 179 23.44 -9.85 -38.25
C ALA A 179 24.65 -9.53 -39.13
N ALA A 180 25.66 -10.40 -39.03
CA ALA A 180 26.87 -10.39 -39.83
C ALA A 180 26.58 -10.72 -41.30
#